data_AF-A0A967WSB0-F1
#
_entry.id   AF-A0A967WSB0-F1
#
_cell.length_a   1.000
_cell.length_b   1.000
_cell.length_c   1.000
_cell.angle_alpha   90.00
_cell.angle_beta   90.00
_cell.angle_gamma   90.00
#
_symmetry.space_group_name_H-M   'P 1'
#
loop_
_entity.id
_entity.type
_entity.pdbx_description
1 polymer ?
#
loop_
_entity_poly.entity_id
_entity_poly.type
_entity_poly.pdbx_seq_one_letter_code
_entity_poly.pdbx_strand_id
1 'polypeptide(L)'
;MPIIDTLLNDFFWRALIGGLGVALIAGPLGCFVVWRRMAYFGDTLAHSALLGIALSFLISVPLNVGVILTCVVIAVALVVFSRVRALATDTLLGILAHSALAIGLVTL
;
A
#
# COMPACT_ATOMS: atom_id res chain seq x y z
N MET A 1 33.84 7.66 18.47
CA MET A 1 32.55 7.87 19.16
C MET A 1 31.74 6.60 18.94
N PRO A 2 31.96 5.55 19.74
CA PRO A 2 31.59 4.17 19.39
C PRO A 2 30.07 3.98 19.16
N ILE A 3 29.24 4.78 19.81
CA ILE A 3 27.77 4.76 19.68
C ILE A 3 27.33 5.19 18.26
N ILE A 4 27.98 6.20 17.69
CA ILE A 4 27.65 6.71 16.35
C ILE A 4 28.03 5.66 15.30
N ASP A 5 29.18 5.02 15.45
CA ASP A 5 29.66 3.98 14.53
C ASP A 5 28.77 2.73 14.55
N THR A 6 28.24 2.35 15.73
CA THR A 6 27.25 1.27 15.85
C THR A 6 25.88 1.64 15.30
N LEU A 7 25.40 2.87 15.52
CA LEU A 7 24.11 3.29 14.96
C LEU A 7 24.18 3.44 13.44
N LEU A 8 25.27 4.00 12.91
CA LEU A 8 25.45 4.16 11.47
C LEU A 8 25.52 2.79 10.80
N ASN A 9 26.26 1.82 11.36
CA ASN A 9 26.32 0.46 10.79
C ASN A 9 24.99 -0.29 10.86
N ASP A 10 24.31 -0.31 12.02
CA ASP A 10 23.03 -1.03 12.16
C ASP A 10 21.92 -0.40 11.31
N PHE A 11 21.81 0.93 11.34
CA PHE A 11 20.85 1.66 10.51
C PHE A 11 21.16 1.50 9.02
N PHE A 12 22.42 1.64 8.61
CA PHE A 12 22.81 1.52 7.22
C PHE A 12 22.49 0.14 6.66
N TRP A 13 22.82 -0.93 7.39
CA TRP A 13 22.56 -2.29 6.91
C TRP A 13 21.07 -2.60 6.85
N ARG A 14 20.28 -2.16 7.84
CA ARG A 14 18.82 -2.35 7.86
C ARG A 14 18.13 -1.54 6.77
N ALA A 15 18.54 -0.28 6.56
CA ALA A 15 18.03 0.57 5.49
C ALA A 15 18.41 0.03 4.11
N LEU A 16 19.65 -0.45 3.95
CA LEU A 16 20.13 -1.03 2.69
C LEU A 16 19.33 -2.29 2.35
N ILE A 17 19.20 -3.25 3.28
CA ILE A 17 18.43 -4.48 3.06
C ILE A 17 16.96 -4.17 2.82
N GLY A 18 16.36 -3.27 3.61
CA GLY A 18 14.97 -2.85 3.44
C GLY A 18 14.72 -2.21 2.07
N GLY A 19 15.58 -1.27 1.67
CA GLY A 19 15.50 -0.61 0.38
C GLY A 19 15.71 -1.56 -0.80
N LEU A 20 16.68 -2.48 -0.70
CA LEU A 20 16.92 -3.49 -1.74
C LEU A 20 15.73 -4.43 -1.88
N GLY A 21 15.15 -4.86 -0.75
CA GLY A 21 13.94 -5.69 -0.72
C GLY A 21 12.75 -4.99 -1.39
N VAL A 22 12.51 -3.71 -1.06
CA VAL A 22 11.46 -2.91 -1.70
C VAL A 22 11.71 -2.75 -3.19
N ALA A 23 12.95 -2.44 -3.62
CA ALA A 23 13.30 -2.26 -5.02
C ALA A 23 13.10 -3.55 -5.84
N LEU A 24 13.49 -4.71 -5.30
CA LEU A 24 13.32 -6.01 -5.95
C LEU A 24 11.85 -6.39 -6.13
N ILE A 25 10.96 -5.97 -5.22
CA ILE A 25 9.53 -6.25 -5.31
C ILE A 25 8.81 -5.19 -6.18
N ALA A 26 9.14 -3.91 -5.99
CA ALA A 26 8.50 -2.79 -6.68
C ALA A 26 8.85 -2.75 -8.17
N GLY A 27 10.06 -3.14 -8.58
CA GLY A 27 10.48 -3.20 -9.99
C GLY A 27 9.58 -4.06 -10.86
N PRO A 28 9.47 -5.39 -10.62
CA PRO A 28 8.63 -6.27 -11.42
C PRO A 28 7.13 -5.94 -11.28
N LEU A 29 6.66 -5.53 -10.09
CA LEU A 29 5.28 -5.06 -9.91
C LEU A 29 4.99 -3.82 -10.76
N GLY A 30 5.91 -2.86 -10.82
CA GLY A 30 5.77 -1.65 -11.64
C GLY A 30 5.64 -1.99 -13.13
N CYS A 31 6.47 -2.90 -13.64
CA CYS A 31 6.37 -3.37 -15.03
C CYS A 31 5.00 -3.98 -15.33
N PHE A 32 4.46 -4.79 -14.42
CA PHE A 32 3.13 -5.40 -14.56
C PHE A 32 2.00 -4.37 -14.54
N VAL A 33 2.09 -3.39 -13.64
CA VAL A 33 1.12 -2.30 -13.50
C VAL A 33 1.08 -1.44 -14.77
N VAL A 34 2.24 -1.12 -15.35
CA VAL A 34 2.33 -0.38 -16.62
C VAL A 34 1.74 -1.18 -17.78
N TRP A 35 2.04 -2.48 -17.88
CA TRP A 35 1.52 -3.32 -18.96
C TRP A 35 -0.01 -3.43 -18.92
N ARG A 36 -0.61 -3.48 -17.72
CA ARG A 36 -2.07 -3.47 -17.55
C ARG A 36 -2.72 -2.08 -17.64
N ARG A 37 -1.95 -1.02 -17.90
CA ARG A 37 -2.42 0.38 -17.91
C ARG A 37 -3.13 0.78 -16.60
N MET A 38 -2.64 0.31 -15.44
CA MET A 38 -3.24 0.63 -14.14
C MET A 38 -2.44 1.74 -13.42
N ALA A 39 -2.45 2.96 -13.95
CA ALA A 39 -1.58 4.04 -13.45
C ALA A 39 -1.83 4.38 -11.96
N TYR A 40 -3.08 4.25 -11.49
CA TYR A 40 -3.50 4.63 -10.13
C TYR A 40 -3.46 3.48 -9.11
N PHE A 41 -2.91 2.32 -9.47
CA PHE A 41 -2.88 1.14 -8.59
C PHE A 41 -1.99 1.33 -7.35
N GLY A 42 -0.83 1.96 -7.53
CA GLY A 42 0.06 2.27 -6.40
C GLY A 42 -0.58 3.27 -5.43
N ASP A 43 -1.25 4.28 -5.98
CA ASP A 43 -1.90 5.34 -5.21
C ASP A 43 -3.07 4.80 -4.38
N THR A 44 -3.93 3.97 -4.98
CA THR A 44 -5.00 3.25 -4.27
C THR A 44 -4.48 2.39 -3.13
N LEU A 45 -3.43 1.61 -3.35
CA LEU A 45 -2.85 0.75 -2.31
C LEU A 45 -2.23 1.55 -1.16
N ALA A 46 -1.57 2.68 -1.44
CA ALA A 46 -1.00 3.54 -0.41
C ALA A 46 -2.10 4.09 0.52
N HIS A 47 -3.20 4.58 -0.05
CA HIS A 47 -4.37 5.06 0.71
C HIS A 47 -5.09 3.93 1.47
N SER A 48 -5.16 2.74 0.88
CA SER A 48 -5.72 1.53 1.52
C SER A 48 -4.90 1.07 2.73
N ALA A 49 -3.57 1.24 2.67
CA ALA A 49 -2.69 0.94 3.78
C ALA A 49 -2.90 1.92 4.94
N LEU A 50 -3.06 3.22 4.66
CA LEU A 50 -3.41 4.22 5.68
C LEU A 50 -4.73 3.90 6.37
N LEU A 51 -5.77 3.57 5.61
CA LEU A 51 -7.05 3.08 6.15
C LEU A 51 -6.84 1.86 7.07
N GLY A 52 -6.00 0.91 6.65
CA GLY A 52 -5.68 -0.28 7.44
C GLY A 52 -4.97 0.02 8.76
N ILE A 53 -4.10 1.01 8.78
CA ILE A 53 -3.45 1.49 10.01
C ILE A 53 -4.51 2.09 10.94
N ALA A 54 -5.39 2.96 10.44
CA ALA A 54 -6.45 3.59 11.23
C ALA A 54 -7.41 2.55 11.85
N LEU A 55 -7.88 1.59 11.04
CA LEU A 55 -8.73 0.50 11.52
C LEU A 55 -8.03 -0.42 12.52
N SER A 56 -6.74 -0.73 12.31
CA SER A 56 -5.97 -1.53 13.27
C SER A 56 -5.85 -0.85 14.62
N PHE A 57 -5.64 0.47 14.60
CA PHE A 57 -5.52 1.28 15.79
C PHE A 57 -6.85 1.31 16.56
N LEU A 58 -7.98 1.48 15.87
CA LEU A 58 -9.31 1.51 16.48
C LEU A 58 -9.72 0.17 17.10
N ILE A 59 -9.43 -0.96 16.43
CA ILE A 59 -9.81 -2.31 16.88
C ILE A 59 -8.75 -2.92 17.82
N SER A 60 -7.62 -2.23 18.06
CA SER A 60 -6.48 -2.72 18.86
C SER A 60 -5.91 -4.05 18.34
N VAL A 61 -5.82 -4.18 17.02
CA VAL A 61 -5.24 -5.34 16.31
C VAL A 61 -3.82 -4.99 15.86
N PRO A 62 -2.89 -5.97 15.73
CA PRO A 62 -1.57 -5.72 15.14
C PRO A 62 -1.65 -5.00 13.78
N LEU A 63 -0.94 -3.88 13.66
CA LEU A 63 -0.95 -3.02 12.47
C LEU A 63 -0.68 -3.78 11.16
N ASN A 64 0.29 -4.71 11.18
CA ASN A 64 0.60 -5.52 10.00
C ASN A 64 -0.64 -6.28 9.49
N VAL A 65 -1.46 -6.82 10.39
CA VAL A 65 -2.63 -7.63 10.01
C VAL A 65 -3.70 -6.74 9.39
N GLY A 66 -4.03 -5.60 10.00
CA GLY A 66 -5.07 -4.75 9.43
C GLY A 66 -4.65 -4.08 8.11
N VAL A 67 -3.38 -3.70 7.94
CA VAL A 67 -2.87 -3.21 6.65
C VAL A 67 -2.96 -4.28 5.56
N ILE A 68 -2.53 -5.51 5.85
CA ILE A 68 -2.62 -6.62 4.88
C ILE A 68 -4.09 -6.88 4.55
N LEU A 69 -4.97 -6.93 5.55
CA LEU A 69 -6.38 -7.21 5.37
C LEU A 69 -7.07 -6.14 4.51
N THR A 70 -6.87 -4.85 4.80
CA THR A 70 -7.51 -3.78 4.02
C THR A 70 -6.99 -3.71 2.59
N CYS A 71 -5.67 -3.86 2.39
CA CYS A 71 -5.08 -3.92 1.06
C CYS A 71 -5.63 -5.10 0.24
N VAL A 72 -5.77 -6.28 0.85
CA VAL A 72 -6.36 -7.46 0.18
C VAL A 72 -7.83 -7.22 -0.16
N VAL A 73 -8.62 -6.67 0.77
CA VAL A 73 -10.04 -6.36 0.53
C VAL A 73 -10.19 -5.37 -0.63
N ILE A 74 -9.41 -4.28 -0.66
CA ILE A 74 -9.48 -3.29 -1.73
C ILE A 74 -8.95 -3.87 -3.06
N ALA A 75 -7.88 -4.67 -3.04
CA ALA A 75 -7.40 -5.36 -4.25
C ALA A 75 -8.45 -6.33 -4.82
N VAL A 76 -9.16 -7.08 -3.97
CA VAL A 76 -10.26 -7.97 -4.40
C VAL A 76 -11.42 -7.16 -4.95
N ALA A 77 -11.83 -6.09 -4.26
CA ALA A 77 -12.88 -5.19 -4.73
C ALA A 77 -12.54 -4.60 -6.10
N LEU A 78 -11.29 -4.17 -6.31
CA LEU A 78 -10.77 -3.69 -7.59
C LEU A 78 -10.91 -4.75 -8.68
N VAL A 79 -10.50 -6.00 -8.43
CA VAL A 79 -10.56 -7.09 -9.42
C VAL A 79 -12.01 -7.44 -9.78
N VAL A 80 -12.91 -7.48 -8.79
CA VAL A 80 -14.34 -7.76 -9.01
C VAL A 80 -14.99 -6.64 -9.82
N PHE A 81 -14.75 -5.38 -9.46
CA PHE A 81 -15.28 -4.24 -10.20
C PHE A 81 -14.66 -4.08 -11.60
N SER A 82 -13.37 -4.40 -11.76
CA SER A 82 -12.68 -4.36 -13.06
C SER A 82 -13.25 -5.37 -14.07
N ARG A 83 -13.95 -6.44 -13.62
CA ARG A 83 -14.63 -7.38 -14.52
C ARG A 83 -15.92 -6.80 -15.11
N VAL A 84 -16.55 -5.84 -14.44
CA VAL A 84 -17.77 -5.20 -14.92
C VAL A 84 -17.35 -4.04 -15.83
N ARG A 85 -17.31 -4.31 -17.14
CA ARG A 85 -16.84 -3.45 -18.26
C ARG A 85 -17.47 -2.04 -18.38
N ALA A 86 -18.21 -1.55 -17.40
CA ALA A 86 -18.97 -0.32 -17.48
C ALA A 86 -18.13 0.97 -17.29
N LEU A 87 -16.95 0.89 -16.66
CA LEU A 87 -16.12 2.05 -16.30
C LEU A 87 -14.65 1.79 -16.62
N ALA A 88 -13.89 2.85 -16.94
CA ALA A 88 -12.44 2.77 -17.09
C ALA A 88 -11.81 2.32 -15.76
N THR A 89 -10.87 1.38 -15.82
CA THR A 89 -10.15 0.89 -14.62
C THR A 89 -9.53 2.05 -13.82
N ASP A 90 -9.10 3.11 -14.51
CA ASP A 90 -8.53 4.31 -13.90
C ASP A 90 -9.55 5.12 -13.08
N THR A 91 -10.83 5.18 -13.48
CA THR A 91 -11.86 5.88 -12.68
C THR A 91 -12.28 5.06 -11.46
N LEU A 92 -12.34 3.73 -11.57
CA LEU A 92 -12.58 2.85 -10.42
C LEU A 92 -11.45 2.95 -9.38
N LEU A 93 -10.19 2.97 -9.84
CA LEU A 93 -9.04 3.19 -8.98
C LEU A 93 -9.13 4.56 -8.28
N GLY A 94 -9.42 5.65 -9.00
CA GLY A 94 -9.55 6.97 -8.40
C GLY A 94 -10.63 7.06 -7.31
N ILE A 95 -11.81 6.49 -7.55
CA ILE A 95 -12.92 6.48 -6.57
C ILE A 95 -12.55 5.67 -5.33
N LEU A 96 -11.91 4.50 -5.51
CA LEU A 96 -11.49 3.66 -4.39
C LEU A 96 -10.38 4.32 -3.57
N ALA A 97 -9.46 5.06 -4.19
CA ALA A 97 -8.41 5.80 -3.47
C ALA A 97 -9.02 6.89 -2.58
N HIS A 98 -9.88 7.74 -3.14
CA HIS A 98 -10.47 8.87 -2.40
C HIS A 98 -11.46 8.41 -1.32
N SER A 99 -12.21 7.33 -1.57
CA SER A 99 -13.07 6.74 -0.53
C SER A 99 -12.26 6.11 0.60
N ALA A 100 -11.18 5.38 0.30
CA ALA A 100 -10.27 4.84 1.31
C ALA A 100 -9.61 5.95 2.13
N LEU A 101 -9.16 7.05 1.50
CA LEU A 101 -8.62 8.21 2.21
C LEU A 101 -9.65 8.87 3.11
N ALA A 102 -10.87 9.11 2.62
CA ALA A 102 -11.92 9.76 3.39
C ALA A 102 -12.30 8.93 4.64
N ILE A 103 -12.47 7.62 4.48
CA ILE A 103 -12.78 6.73 5.61
C ILE A 103 -11.57 6.63 6.56
N GLY A 104 -10.35 6.56 6.03
CA GLY A 104 -9.12 6.54 6.82
C GLY A 104 -8.96 7.78 7.69
N LEU A 105 -9.29 8.96 7.16
CA LEU A 105 -9.21 10.22 7.88
C LEU A 105 -10.30 10.36 8.95
N VAL A 106 -11.50 9.83 8.70
CA VAL A 106 -12.60 9.80 9.70
C VAL A 106 -12.31 8.82 10.85
N THR A 107 -11.58 7.74 10.58
CA THR A 107 -11.31 6.68 11.56
C THR A 107 -10.04 6.92 12.39
N LEU A 108 -9.17 7.84 11.95
CA LEU A 108 -8.00 8.33 12.68
C LEU A 108 -8.39 9.39 13.71
#